data_AF-E4XPQ7-F1
#
_entry.id   AF-E4XPQ7-F1
#
_cell.length_a   1.000
_cell.length_b   1.000
_cell.length_c   1.000
_cell.angle_alpha   90.00
_cell.angle_beta   90.00
_cell.angle_gamma   90.00
#
_symmetry.space_group_name_H-M   'P 1'
#
loop_
_entity.id
_entity.type
_entity.pdbx_description
1 polymer ?
#
loop_
_entity_poly.entity_id
_entity_poly.type
_entity_poly.pdbx_seq_one_letter_code
_entity_poly.pdbx_strand_id
1 'polypeptide(L)'
;MEEKLFYQTIFAGIFLWFLIHNTAYLLEQKSQTKEFIQPHLKYLLKEELINEIKEEQKEEEQEAERNPKVLVPIVIYGPNNQYQGFRESIMIAKILNRKVAIPPFFKHYSSTGTHLIRVQNPCEIFDLNLIHSLTQVSDKNNVAESCPDHRFELIFNTHKNWEDETNIKRTYEWFNLTYETFAESWGRQPILQRKIGSKAMGFLKDGLKK
;
A
#
# COMPACT_ATOMS: atom_id res chain seq x y z
N MET A 1 15.28 60.24 -59.39
CA MET A 1 15.79 59.32 -58.36
C MET A 1 14.72 58.97 -57.31
N GLU A 2 13.66 59.77 -57.17
CA GLU A 2 12.66 59.66 -56.09
C GLU A 2 11.62 58.53 -56.27
N GLU A 3 11.21 58.20 -57.50
CA GLU A 3 10.19 57.17 -57.74
C GLU A 3 10.62 55.76 -57.31
N LYS A 4 11.91 55.40 -57.49
CA LYS A 4 12.43 54.09 -57.04
C LYS A 4 12.38 53.93 -55.52
N LEU A 5 12.62 55.03 -54.78
CA LEU A 5 12.59 55.03 -53.33
C LEU A 5 11.14 54.87 -52.82
N PHE A 6 10.18 55.50 -53.51
CA PHE A 6 8.76 55.39 -53.20
C PHE A 6 8.23 53.95 -53.33
N TYR A 7 8.49 53.28 -54.45
CA TYR A 7 8.07 51.89 -54.65
C TYR A 7 8.75 50.91 -53.69
N GLN A 8 10.03 51.12 -53.36
CA GLN A 8 10.73 50.30 -52.37
C GLN A 8 10.13 50.42 -50.97
N THR A 9 9.66 51.61 -50.61
CA THR A 9 9.06 51.87 -49.29
C THR A 9 7.68 51.21 -49.18
N ILE A 10 6.87 51.29 -50.24
CA ILE A 10 5.57 50.60 -50.31
C ILE A 10 5.76 49.09 -50.24
N PHE A 11 6.71 48.54 -51.00
CA PHE A 11 6.95 47.09 -51.03
C PHE A 11 7.45 46.58 -49.68
N ALA A 12 8.34 47.33 -49.01
CA ALA A 12 8.79 47.03 -47.66
C ALA A 12 7.63 47.06 -46.64
N GLY A 13 6.70 48.03 -46.76
CA GLY A 13 5.52 48.11 -45.92
C GLY A 13 4.57 46.92 -46.10
N ILE A 14 4.29 46.52 -47.34
CA ILE A 14 3.45 45.35 -47.64
C ILE A 14 4.10 44.06 -47.14
N PHE A 15 5.41 43.90 -47.36
CA PHE A 15 6.15 42.72 -46.91
C PHE A 15 6.19 42.62 -45.37
N LEU A 16 6.39 43.75 -44.69
CA LEU A 16 6.36 43.81 -43.23
C LEU A 16 4.96 43.48 -42.67
N TRP A 17 3.90 44.01 -43.29
CA TRP A 17 2.52 43.68 -42.93
C TRP A 17 2.23 42.19 -43.10
N PHE A 18 2.67 41.58 -44.21
CA PHE A 18 2.52 40.15 -44.47
C PHE A 18 3.28 39.29 -43.45
N LEU A 19 4.49 39.71 -43.05
CA LEU A 19 5.27 39.02 -42.01
C LEU A 19 4.58 39.10 -40.64
N ILE A 20 4.10 40.30 -40.25
CA ILE A 20 3.39 40.49 -38.99
C ILE A 20 2.08 39.67 -38.97
N HIS A 21 1.34 39.66 -40.07
CA HIS A 21 0.07 38.93 -40.13
C HIS A 21 0.27 37.41 -40.07
N ASN A 22 1.25 36.87 -40.80
CA ASN A 22 1.57 35.43 -40.73
C ASN A 22 2.12 35.03 -39.36
N THR A 23 2.97 35.86 -38.75
CA THR A 23 3.51 35.54 -37.42
C THR A 23 2.43 35.60 -36.34
N ALA A 24 1.51 36.57 -36.40
CA ALA A 24 0.35 36.64 -35.51
C ALA A 24 -0.56 35.41 -35.67
N TYR A 25 -0.86 35.02 -36.91
CA TYR A 25 -1.67 33.84 -37.21
C TYR A 25 -1.04 32.55 -36.67
N LEU A 26 0.29 32.37 -36.85
CA LEU A 26 1.01 31.22 -36.33
C LEU A 26 1.06 31.18 -34.79
N LEU A 27 1.14 32.36 -34.14
CA LEU A 27 1.09 32.45 -32.67
C LEU A 27 -0.29 32.10 -32.12
N GLU A 28 -1.36 32.53 -32.79
CA GLU A 28 -2.74 32.23 -32.41
C GLU A 28 -3.05 30.73 -32.55
N GLN A 29 -2.62 30.10 -33.65
CA GLN A 29 -2.70 28.64 -33.83
C GLN A 29 -1.95 27.86 -32.75
N LYS A 30 -0.76 28.35 -32.35
CA LYS A 30 0.04 27.73 -31.29
C LYS A 30 -0.57 27.91 -29.89
N SER A 31 -1.28 29.02 -29.66
CA SER A 31 -2.02 29.28 -28.43
C SER A 31 -3.21 28.33 -28.28
N GLN A 32 -4.04 28.23 -29.33
CA GLN A 32 -5.24 27.39 -29.34
C GLN A 32 -4.90 25.90 -29.18
N THR A 33 -3.83 25.42 -29.83
CA THR A 33 -3.37 24.04 -29.69
C THR A 33 -2.85 23.74 -28.28
N LYS A 34 -2.16 24.67 -27.62
CA LYS A 34 -1.70 24.46 -26.23
C LYS A 34 -2.84 24.40 -25.22
N GLU A 35 -3.83 25.28 -25.34
CA GLU A 35 -4.98 25.31 -24.45
C GLU A 35 -5.89 24.09 -24.60
N PHE A 36 -6.02 23.54 -25.82
CA PHE A 36 -6.86 22.36 -26.06
C PHE A 36 -6.14 21.03 -25.75
N ILE A 37 -4.86 20.90 -26.12
CA ILE A 37 -4.16 19.61 -26.04
C ILE A 37 -3.71 19.29 -24.61
N GLN A 38 -3.27 20.28 -23.81
CA GLN A 38 -2.75 20.00 -22.46
C GLN A 38 -3.79 19.43 -21.48
N PRO A 39 -5.02 19.95 -21.39
CA PRO A 39 -6.03 19.43 -20.46
C PRO A 39 -6.51 18.03 -20.87
N HIS A 40 -6.69 17.81 -22.18
CA HIS A 40 -7.18 16.54 -22.69
C HIS A 40 -6.13 15.43 -22.53
N LEU A 41 -4.85 15.73 -22.81
CA LEU A 41 -3.77 14.76 -22.60
C LEU A 41 -3.62 14.39 -21.12
N LYS A 42 -3.76 15.36 -20.21
CA LYS A 42 -3.75 15.12 -18.76
C LYS A 42 -4.90 14.23 -18.31
N TYR A 43 -6.07 14.37 -18.93
CA TYR A 43 -7.24 13.53 -18.66
C TYR A 43 -7.03 12.09 -19.14
N LEU A 44 -6.56 11.92 -20.38
CA LEU A 44 -6.27 10.61 -20.97
C LEU A 44 -5.21 9.84 -20.17
N LEU A 45 -4.11 10.52 -19.78
CA LEU A 45 -3.08 9.95 -18.90
C LEU A 45 -3.65 9.52 -17.53
N LYS A 46 -4.64 10.27 -17.01
CA LYS A 46 -5.28 9.92 -15.74
C LYS A 46 -6.19 8.71 -15.89
N GLU A 47 -6.94 8.60 -16.99
CA GLU A 47 -7.78 7.43 -17.26
C GLU A 47 -6.96 6.16 -17.49
N GLU A 48 -5.87 6.26 -18.27
CA GLU A 48 -4.95 5.15 -18.52
C GLU A 48 -4.34 4.64 -17.21
N LEU A 49 -3.84 5.55 -16.36
CA LEU A 49 -3.32 5.20 -15.03
C LEU A 49 -4.38 4.56 -14.12
N ILE A 50 -5.62 5.04 -14.16
CA ILE A 50 -6.72 4.44 -13.39
C ILE A 50 -7.02 3.02 -13.88
N ASN A 51 -6.95 2.79 -15.20
CA ASN A 51 -7.18 1.47 -15.76
C ASN A 51 -6.05 0.50 -15.40
N GLU A 52 -4.79 0.94 -15.48
CA GLU A 52 -3.64 0.15 -15.02
C GLU A 52 -3.79 -0.25 -13.54
N ILE A 53 -4.12 0.70 -12.66
CA ILE A 53 -4.33 0.41 -11.23
C ILE A 53 -5.48 -0.59 -11.02
N LYS A 54 -6.56 -0.47 -11.79
CA LYS A 54 -7.69 -1.41 -11.71
C LYS A 54 -7.31 -2.81 -12.19
N GLU A 55 -6.51 -2.91 -13.24
CA GLU A 55 -6.01 -4.19 -13.74
C GLU A 55 -5.07 -4.85 -12.73
N GLU A 56 -4.12 -4.10 -12.16
CA GLU A 56 -3.24 -4.58 -11.08
C GLU A 56 -4.05 -5.06 -9.86
N GLN A 57 -5.03 -4.27 -9.41
CA GLN A 57 -5.91 -4.65 -8.30
C GLN A 57 -6.69 -5.94 -8.59
N LYS A 58 -7.19 -6.08 -9.82
CA LYS A 58 -7.94 -7.27 -10.24
C LYS A 58 -7.05 -8.50 -10.31
N GLU A 59 -5.81 -8.36 -10.77
CA GLU A 59 -4.82 -9.45 -10.74
C GLU A 59 -4.45 -9.86 -9.32
N GLU A 60 -4.24 -8.89 -8.41
CA GLU A 60 -3.98 -9.14 -6.99
C GLU A 60 -5.17 -9.83 -6.30
N GLU A 61 -6.41 -9.43 -6.60
CA GLU A 61 -7.62 -10.08 -6.09
C GLU A 61 -7.71 -11.53 -6.57
N GLN A 62 -7.46 -11.79 -7.86
CA GLN A 62 -7.46 -13.15 -8.41
C GLN A 62 -6.34 -14.01 -7.83
N GLU A 63 -5.16 -13.43 -7.58
CA GLU A 63 -4.08 -14.14 -6.88
C GLU A 63 -4.47 -14.45 -5.43
N ALA A 64 -5.08 -13.50 -4.72
CA ALA A 64 -5.53 -13.69 -3.35
C ALA A 64 -6.62 -14.78 -3.23
N GLU A 65 -7.49 -14.92 -4.23
CA GLU A 65 -8.46 -16.02 -4.32
C GLU A 65 -7.77 -17.37 -4.58
N ARG A 66 -6.79 -17.41 -5.49
CA ARG A 66 -6.05 -18.64 -5.83
C ARG A 66 -5.11 -19.10 -4.72
N ASN A 67 -4.51 -18.17 -3.98
CA ASN A 67 -3.55 -18.43 -2.93
C ASN A 67 -3.84 -17.55 -1.69
N PRO A 68 -4.84 -17.93 -0.87
CA PRO A 68 -5.29 -17.12 0.25
C PRO A 68 -4.21 -17.03 1.33
N LYS A 69 -3.68 -15.84 1.52
CA LYS A 69 -2.67 -15.57 2.55
C LYS A 69 -3.32 -15.37 3.91
N VAL A 70 -2.66 -15.86 4.96
CA VAL A 70 -3.11 -15.73 6.35
C VAL A 70 -2.32 -14.63 7.07
N LEU A 71 -3.02 -13.77 7.79
CA LEU A 71 -2.46 -12.82 8.74
C LEU A 71 -2.56 -13.41 10.14
N VAL A 72 -1.42 -13.60 10.79
CA VAL A 72 -1.35 -14.11 12.17
C VAL A 72 -0.98 -12.97 13.12
N PRO A 73 -1.92 -12.50 13.95
CA PRO A 73 -1.62 -11.47 14.94
C PRO A 73 -0.87 -12.06 16.13
N ILE A 74 0.15 -11.34 16.60
CA ILE A 74 0.93 -11.71 17.78
C ILE A 74 0.56 -10.76 18.92
N VAL A 75 -0.19 -11.26 19.90
CA VAL A 75 -0.78 -10.46 21.00
C VAL A 75 -0.11 -10.78 22.33
N ILE A 76 0.96 -10.05 22.66
CA ILE A 76 1.88 -10.40 23.77
C ILE A 76 1.62 -9.66 25.09
N TYR A 77 0.84 -8.58 25.06
CA TYR A 77 0.63 -7.69 26.21
C TYR A 77 -0.47 -8.18 27.16
N GLY A 78 -0.86 -7.37 28.16
CA GLY A 78 -1.98 -7.70 29.05
C GLY A 78 -3.32 -7.87 28.31
N PRO A 79 -4.33 -8.52 28.93
CA PRO A 79 -5.56 -8.96 28.24
C PRO A 79 -6.27 -7.87 27.41
N ASN A 80 -6.43 -6.65 27.94
CA ASN A 80 -7.09 -5.56 27.22
C ASN A 80 -6.32 -5.15 25.95
N ASN A 81 -4.99 -5.11 26.01
CA ASN A 81 -4.15 -4.78 24.87
C ASN A 81 -4.17 -5.90 23.82
N GLN A 82 -4.30 -7.16 24.24
CA GLN A 82 -4.48 -8.27 23.31
C GLN A 82 -5.78 -8.16 22.53
N TYR A 83 -6.89 -7.79 23.20
CA TYR A 83 -8.18 -7.63 22.53
C TYR A 83 -8.17 -6.45 21.55
N GLN A 84 -7.57 -5.32 21.95
CA GLN A 84 -7.38 -4.18 21.06
C GLN A 84 -6.53 -4.57 19.84
N GLY A 85 -5.37 -5.20 20.06
CA GLY A 85 -4.48 -5.61 18.97
C GLY A 85 -5.14 -6.60 18.01
N PHE A 86 -5.97 -7.51 18.51
CA PHE A 86 -6.74 -8.42 17.65
C PHE A 86 -7.79 -7.68 16.81
N ARG A 87 -8.54 -6.73 17.40
CA ARG A 87 -9.52 -5.91 16.65
C ARG A 87 -8.87 -5.11 15.53
N GLU A 88 -7.72 -4.50 15.79
CA GLU A 88 -6.93 -3.79 14.77
C GLU A 88 -6.46 -4.75 13.67
N SER A 89 -6.03 -5.96 14.05
CA SER A 89 -5.59 -6.99 13.12
C SER A 89 -6.70 -7.50 12.20
N ILE A 90 -7.95 -7.61 12.68
CA ILE A 90 -9.11 -7.93 11.84
C ILE A 90 -9.28 -6.88 10.73
N MET A 91 -9.17 -5.60 11.08
CA MET A 91 -9.29 -4.51 10.09
C MET A 91 -8.13 -4.54 9.08
N ILE A 92 -6.90 -4.77 9.53
CA ILE A 92 -5.75 -4.91 8.63
C ILE A 92 -5.93 -6.11 7.70
N ALA A 93 -6.37 -7.26 8.21
CA ALA A 93 -6.63 -8.45 7.39
C ALA A 93 -7.70 -8.16 6.33
N LYS A 94 -8.77 -7.43 6.69
CA LYS A 94 -9.80 -7.01 5.75
C LYS A 94 -9.25 -6.10 4.64
N ILE A 95 -8.45 -5.09 5.00
CA ILE A 95 -7.85 -4.15 4.05
C ILE A 95 -6.88 -4.88 3.10
N LEU A 96 -6.13 -5.85 3.61
CA LEU A 96 -5.17 -6.62 2.84
C LEU A 96 -5.78 -7.83 2.10
N ASN A 97 -7.09 -8.03 2.19
CA ASN A 97 -7.81 -9.20 1.68
C ASN A 97 -7.17 -10.54 2.10
N ARG A 98 -6.87 -10.67 3.40
CA ARG A 98 -6.25 -11.86 4.01
C ARG A 98 -7.18 -12.52 4.99
N LYS A 99 -7.03 -13.84 5.14
CA LYS A 99 -7.65 -14.56 6.27
C LYS A 99 -6.98 -14.13 7.56
N VAL A 100 -7.73 -13.86 8.62
CA VAL A 100 -7.16 -13.59 9.94
C VAL A 100 -7.16 -14.86 10.78
N ALA A 101 -6.04 -15.21 11.40
CA ALA A 101 -6.00 -16.26 12.40
C ALA A 101 -6.40 -15.73 13.77
N ILE A 102 -7.20 -16.48 14.52
CA ILE A 102 -7.55 -16.12 15.90
C ILE A 102 -6.40 -16.48 16.83
N PRO A 103 -5.70 -15.50 17.44
CA PRO A 103 -4.53 -15.77 18.25
C PRO A 103 -4.89 -16.39 19.60
N PRO A 104 -3.92 -17.01 20.29
CA PRO A 104 -4.10 -17.38 21.69
C PRO A 104 -4.17 -16.12 22.57
N PHE A 105 -5.26 -15.99 23.33
CA PHE A 105 -5.40 -14.91 24.32
C PHE A 105 -4.86 -15.36 25.67
N PHE A 106 -3.72 -14.84 26.09
CA PHE A 106 -3.05 -15.23 27.32
C PHE A 106 -3.63 -14.50 28.54
N LYS A 107 -3.96 -15.22 29.62
CA LYS A 107 -4.28 -14.57 30.91
C LYS A 107 -3.03 -13.90 31.48
N HIS A 108 -3.22 -12.77 32.14
CA HIS A 108 -2.15 -12.11 32.89
C HIS A 108 -1.65 -13.03 34.02
N TYR A 109 -0.34 -13.10 34.23
CA TYR A 109 0.23 -13.84 35.36
C TYR A 109 -0.34 -13.27 36.68
N SER A 110 -1.02 -14.10 37.47
CA SER A 110 -1.22 -13.79 38.89
C SER A 110 0.05 -14.15 39.65
N SER A 111 0.40 -13.35 40.67
CA SER A 111 1.57 -13.52 41.53
C SER A 111 1.66 -14.88 42.26
N THR A 112 0.66 -15.73 42.13
CA THR A 112 0.48 -17.00 42.85
C THR A 112 0.96 -18.27 42.12
N GLY A 113 1.85 -18.14 41.14
CA GLY A 113 2.86 -19.18 40.87
C GLY A 113 2.39 -20.50 40.23
N THR A 114 1.16 -20.65 39.75
CA THR A 114 0.85 -21.78 38.86
C THR A 114 1.31 -21.45 37.44
N HIS A 115 2.44 -22.03 37.04
CA HIS A 115 3.06 -21.96 35.70
C HIS A 115 2.19 -22.48 34.54
N LEU A 116 0.92 -22.81 34.78
CA LEU A 116 0.00 -23.29 33.77
C LEU A 116 -0.52 -22.10 32.96
N ILE A 117 -0.06 -22.02 31.71
CA ILE A 117 -0.51 -21.03 30.73
C ILE A 117 -2.01 -21.22 30.53
N ARG A 118 -2.80 -20.26 30.99
CA ARG A 118 -4.24 -20.26 30.73
C ARG A 118 -4.50 -19.42 29.49
N VAL A 119 -4.68 -20.09 28.35
CA VAL A 119 -5.24 -19.49 27.15
C VAL A 119 -6.75 -19.36 27.34
N GLN A 120 -7.30 -18.20 27.05
CA GLN A 120 -8.74 -17.96 27.07
C GLN A 120 -9.36 -18.49 25.79
N ASN A 121 -10.55 -19.07 25.91
CA ASN A 121 -11.33 -19.50 24.77
C ASN A 121 -11.79 -18.25 23.98
N PRO A 122 -11.42 -18.09 22.71
CA PRO A 122 -11.83 -16.92 21.93
C PRO A 122 -13.34 -16.75 21.82
N CYS A 123 -14.11 -17.86 21.83
CA CYS A 123 -15.57 -17.84 21.78
C CYS A 123 -16.22 -17.21 23.03
N GLU A 124 -15.49 -17.16 24.15
CA GLU A 124 -15.97 -16.53 25.39
C GLU A 124 -15.69 -15.01 25.41
N ILE A 125 -14.83 -14.53 24.51
CA ILE A 125 -14.37 -13.15 24.45
C ILE A 125 -15.00 -12.40 23.27
N PHE A 126 -15.15 -13.09 22.14
CA PHE A 126 -15.61 -12.51 20.88
C PHE A 126 -16.77 -13.29 20.27
N ASP A 127 -17.71 -12.56 19.66
CA ASP A 127 -18.69 -13.16 18.76
C ASP A 127 -18.00 -13.50 17.43
N LEU A 128 -17.64 -14.78 17.26
CA LEU A 128 -16.97 -15.25 16.07
C LEU A 128 -17.84 -15.11 14.81
N ASN A 129 -19.17 -15.21 14.93
CA ASN A 129 -20.06 -15.06 13.76
C ASN A 129 -19.96 -13.66 13.19
N LEU A 130 -19.88 -12.65 14.05
CA LEU A 130 -19.67 -11.27 13.62
C LEU A 130 -18.31 -11.12 12.92
N ILE A 131 -17.25 -11.75 13.43
CA ILE A 131 -15.93 -11.70 12.80
C ILE A 131 -15.97 -12.37 11.42
N HIS A 132 -16.59 -13.54 11.30
CA HIS A 132 -16.78 -14.24 10.02
C HIS A 132 -17.56 -13.39 9.00
N SER A 133 -18.49 -12.54 9.45
CA SER A 133 -19.22 -11.62 8.56
C SER A 133 -18.34 -10.47 8.04
N LEU A 134 -17.31 -10.08 8.80
CA LEU A 134 -16.43 -8.95 8.45
C LEU A 134 -15.28 -9.40 7.55
N THR A 135 -14.62 -10.50 7.91
CA THR A 135 -13.45 -11.01 7.20
C THR A 135 -13.40 -12.54 7.21
N GLN A 136 -12.58 -13.10 6.32
CA GLN A 136 -12.31 -14.53 6.36
C GLN A 136 -11.45 -14.86 7.58
N VAL A 137 -11.78 -15.94 8.27
CA VAL A 137 -11.08 -16.40 9.46
C VAL A 137 -10.42 -17.74 9.16
N SER A 138 -9.19 -17.92 9.64
CA SER A 138 -8.52 -19.21 9.63
C SER A 138 -8.60 -19.85 11.00
N ASP A 139 -9.13 -21.06 11.07
CA ASP A 139 -9.15 -21.86 12.29
C ASP A 139 -7.74 -22.23 12.72
N LYS A 140 -7.54 -22.38 14.03
CA LYS A 140 -6.25 -22.74 14.64
C LYS A 140 -5.53 -23.87 13.88
N ASN A 141 -6.23 -24.95 13.59
CA ASN A 141 -5.64 -26.15 12.99
C ASN A 141 -5.30 -25.96 11.50
N ASN A 142 -5.97 -25.02 10.83
CA ASN A 142 -5.85 -24.81 9.39
C ASN A 142 -4.77 -23.78 9.03
N VAL A 143 -4.24 -23.04 10.02
CA VAL A 143 -3.19 -22.03 9.79
C VAL A 143 -1.92 -22.69 9.26
N ALA A 144 -1.44 -23.74 9.91
CA ALA A 144 -0.26 -24.50 9.48
C ALA A 144 -0.45 -25.11 8.08
N GLU A 145 -1.62 -25.68 7.80
CA GLU A 145 -1.93 -26.30 6.50
C GLU A 145 -1.95 -25.27 5.35
N SER A 146 -2.25 -24.01 5.67
CA SER A 146 -2.21 -22.90 4.70
C SER A 146 -0.78 -22.43 4.40
N CYS A 147 0.23 -22.97 5.10
CA CYS A 147 1.63 -22.58 4.98
C CYS A 147 2.49 -23.76 4.49
N PRO A 148 2.96 -23.77 3.23
CA PRO A 148 3.67 -24.90 2.62
C PRO A 148 4.89 -25.43 3.40
N ASP A 149 5.56 -24.56 4.16
CA ASP A 149 6.74 -24.89 4.97
C ASP A 149 6.54 -24.67 6.48
N HIS A 150 5.28 -24.54 6.94
CA HIS A 150 4.95 -24.17 8.32
C HIS A 150 5.63 -22.87 8.82
N ARG A 151 6.06 -21.98 7.92
CA ARG A 151 6.83 -20.77 8.24
C ARG A 151 6.11 -19.48 7.83
N PHE A 152 6.52 -18.37 8.45
CA PHE A 152 6.09 -17.03 8.05
C PHE A 152 6.90 -16.50 6.87
N GLU A 153 6.21 -16.00 5.84
CA GLU A 153 6.85 -15.28 4.72
C GLU A 153 7.32 -13.87 5.13
N LEU A 154 6.55 -13.20 6.00
CA LEU A 154 6.80 -11.82 6.41
C LEU A 154 6.37 -11.60 7.87
N ILE A 155 7.28 -11.01 8.65
CA ILE A 155 7.05 -10.67 10.06
C ILE A 155 7.14 -9.15 10.21
N PHE A 156 6.07 -8.54 10.69
CA PHE A 156 6.07 -7.13 11.07
C PHE A 156 6.25 -7.01 12.58
N ASN A 157 7.45 -6.60 13.00
CA ASN A 157 7.76 -6.35 14.40
C ASN A 157 7.93 -4.86 14.67
N THR A 158 7.12 -4.33 15.59
CA THR A 158 7.21 -2.95 16.08
C THR A 158 7.82 -2.86 17.49
N HIS A 159 8.11 -4.00 18.13
CA HIS A 159 8.67 -4.07 19.48
C HIS A 159 10.20 -4.09 19.45
N LYS A 160 10.81 -3.15 20.19
CA LYS A 160 12.28 -3.04 20.29
C LYS A 160 12.94 -4.21 21.02
N ASN A 161 12.24 -4.83 21.98
CA ASN A 161 12.79 -5.90 22.82
C ASN A 161 12.10 -7.21 22.47
N TRP A 162 12.41 -7.75 21.29
CA TRP A 162 11.85 -9.03 20.79
C TRP A 162 12.24 -10.24 21.66
N GLU A 163 13.19 -10.07 22.57
CA GLU A 163 13.70 -11.08 23.51
C GLU A 163 12.68 -11.56 24.56
N ASP A 164 11.50 -10.92 24.68
CA ASP A 164 10.35 -11.49 25.39
C ASP A 164 9.69 -12.61 24.53
N GLU A 165 10.50 -13.62 24.21
CA GLU A 165 10.21 -14.68 23.25
C GLU A 165 9.07 -15.59 23.68
N THR A 166 8.67 -15.58 24.96
CA THR A 166 7.82 -16.65 25.50
C THR A 166 6.41 -16.65 24.89
N ASN A 167 5.74 -15.50 24.82
CA ASN A 167 4.39 -15.43 24.24
C ASN A 167 4.40 -15.46 22.71
N ILE A 168 5.47 -14.96 22.09
CA ILE A 168 5.69 -15.05 20.65
C ILE A 168 5.84 -16.52 20.26
N LYS A 169 6.80 -17.23 20.86
CA LYS A 169 7.02 -18.67 20.64
C LYS A 169 5.76 -19.49 20.90
N ARG A 170 5.04 -19.21 21.99
CA ARG A 170 3.75 -19.87 22.27
C ARG A 170 2.71 -19.63 21.19
N THR A 171 2.70 -18.46 20.56
CA THR A 171 1.79 -18.17 19.44
C THR A 171 2.15 -19.02 18.23
N TYR A 172 3.43 -19.25 17.96
CA TYR A 172 3.89 -20.10 16.86
C TYR A 172 3.52 -21.56 17.14
N GLU A 173 3.82 -22.05 18.34
CA GLU A 173 3.44 -23.38 18.82
C GLU A 173 1.92 -23.58 18.78
N TRP A 174 1.13 -22.56 19.13
CA TRP A 174 -0.32 -22.59 19.07
C TRP A 174 -0.85 -22.89 17.66
N PHE A 175 -0.19 -22.39 16.64
CA PHE A 175 -0.56 -22.61 15.23
C PHE A 175 0.24 -23.74 14.57
N ASN A 176 1.08 -24.48 15.31
CA ASN A 176 1.97 -25.50 14.76
C ASN A 176 2.87 -24.96 13.62
N LEU A 177 3.42 -23.76 13.84
CA LEU A 177 4.35 -23.08 12.92
C LEU A 177 5.78 -23.16 13.46
N THR A 178 6.76 -23.19 12.56
CA THR A 178 8.18 -23.20 12.90
C THR A 178 8.66 -21.78 13.22
N TYR A 179 9.33 -21.64 14.37
CA TYR A 179 10.07 -20.42 14.71
C TYR A 179 11.46 -20.49 14.06
N GLU A 180 11.50 -20.42 12.73
CA GLU A 180 12.75 -20.20 12.01
C GLU A 180 13.03 -18.71 11.98
N THR A 181 14.21 -18.32 12.48
CA THR A 181 14.67 -16.94 12.55
C THR A 181 14.77 -16.34 11.15
N PHE A 182 13.70 -15.69 10.69
CA PHE A 182 13.78 -14.66 9.65
C PHE A 182 14.63 -13.44 10.11
N ALA A 183 15.06 -13.44 11.38
CA ALA A 183 15.95 -12.46 11.99
C ALA A 183 17.35 -12.37 11.33
N GLU A 184 17.80 -13.39 10.58
CA GLU A 184 19.09 -13.31 9.88
C GLU A 184 19.03 -12.48 8.59
N SER A 185 17.86 -12.24 7.99
CA SER A 185 17.75 -11.48 6.73
C SER A 185 17.46 -9.98 6.92
N TRP A 186 17.12 -9.54 8.14
CA TRP A 186 16.81 -8.12 8.46
C TRP A 186 17.71 -7.51 9.53
N GLY A 187 18.89 -8.09 9.76
CA GLY A 187 19.99 -7.42 10.44
C GLY A 187 20.34 -6.12 9.72
N ARG A 188 19.83 -5.00 10.24
CA ARG A 188 19.94 -3.61 9.74
C ARG A 188 19.00 -3.29 8.56
N GLN A 189 17.81 -2.75 8.82
CA GLN A 189 17.34 -1.49 8.21
C GLN A 189 16.20 -0.87 9.04
N PRO A 190 16.16 0.47 9.18
CA PRO A 190 15.08 1.17 9.88
C PRO A 190 13.84 1.28 8.97
N ILE A 191 12.67 1.17 9.60
CA ILE A 191 11.37 1.76 9.20
C ILE A 191 10.87 1.39 7.79
N LEU A 192 9.66 0.83 7.75
CA LEU A 192 8.78 0.77 6.58
C LEU A 192 8.82 2.06 5.74
N GLN A 193 9.69 2.09 4.73
CA GLN A 193 9.48 2.80 3.48
C GLN A 193 9.35 1.74 2.38
N ARG A 194 8.21 1.04 2.35
CA ARG A 194 7.82 0.37 1.10
C ARG A 194 7.21 1.44 0.20
N LYS A 195 8.05 1.90 -0.74
CA LYS A 195 7.73 2.27 -2.12
C LYS A 195 6.23 2.24 -2.45
N ILE A 196 5.53 3.33 -2.19
CA ILE A 196 4.51 3.82 -3.11
C ILE A 196 5.29 4.67 -4.12
N GLY A 197 5.51 4.10 -5.31
CA GLY A 197 6.06 4.70 -6.53
C GLY A 197 7.00 5.91 -6.39
N SER A 198 8.32 5.68 -6.48
CA SER A 198 9.29 6.75 -6.77
C SER A 198 9.13 7.37 -8.18
N LYS A 199 8.13 6.94 -8.96
CA LYS A 199 7.69 7.61 -10.19
C LYS A 199 6.74 8.79 -9.93
N ALA A 200 6.02 8.83 -8.81
CA ALA A 200 5.05 9.89 -8.50
C ALA A 200 5.68 11.15 -7.86
N MET A 201 6.89 11.04 -7.29
CA MET A 201 7.53 12.15 -6.55
C MET A 201 8.58 12.92 -7.35
N GLY A 202 8.95 12.44 -8.56
CA GLY A 202 9.76 13.21 -9.51
C GLY A 202 8.98 14.36 -10.14
N PHE A 203 7.69 14.16 -10.42
CA PHE A 203 6.83 15.16 -11.05
C PHE A 203 6.43 16.34 -10.16
N LEU A 204 6.56 16.22 -8.83
CA LEU A 204 6.20 17.30 -7.88
C LEU A 204 7.39 18.18 -7.47
N LYS A 205 8.64 17.75 -7.68
CA LYS A 205 9.82 18.56 -7.36
C LYS A 205 10.28 19.47 -8.50
N ASP A 206 9.98 19.12 -9.75
CA ASP A 206 10.33 19.95 -10.91
C ASP A 206 9.28 21.02 -11.25
N GLY A 207 8.12 20.99 -10.58
CA GLY A 207 7.05 22.00 -10.71
C GLY A 207 7.09 23.14 -9.67
N LEU A 208 8.01 23.09 -8.69
CA LEU A 208 8.13 24.09 -7.62
C LEU A 208 9.49 24.81 -7.58
N LYS A 209 10.25 24.71 -8.68
CA LYS A 209 11.38 25.61 -8.96
C LYS A 209 11.18 26.30 -10.31
N LYS A 210 10.22 27.22 -10.36
CA LYS A 210 10.29 28.45 -11.15
C LYS A 210 9.59 29.55 -10.38
#